data_AF-A0A6B9YA59-F1
#
_entry.id   AF-A0A6B9YA59-F1
#
_cell.length_a   1.000
_cell.length_b   1.000
_cell.length_c   1.000
_cell.angle_alpha   90.00
_cell.angle_beta   90.00
_cell.angle_gamma   90.00
#
_symmetry.space_group_name_H-M   'P 1'
#
loop_
_entity.id
_entity.type
_entity.pdbx_description
1 polymer ?
#
loop_
_entity_poly.entity_id
_entity_poly.type
_entity_poly.pdbx_seq_one_letter_code
_entity_poly.pdbx_strand_id
1 'polypeptide(L)' 'MRIILTFIWSILLSSTVVYVVSNMAAISFNFNAALVLAVVFTIVVSILGDGILTEDTI' A
#
# COMPACT_ATOMS: atom_id res chain seq x y z
N MET A 1 -17.16 -2.56 1.71
CA MET A 1 -16.75 -1.17 2.03
C MET A 1 -15.29 -1.10 2.48
N ARG A 2 -14.82 -1.99 3.37
CA ARG A 2 -13.44 -2.01 3.88
C ARG A 2 -12.38 -2.22 2.77
N ILE A 3 -12.46 -3.32 2.00
CA ILE A 3 -11.44 -3.69 0.99
C ILE A 3 -11.26 -2.67 -0.14
N ILE A 4 -12.36 -2.13 -0.69
CA ILE A 4 -12.29 -1.12 -1.77
C ILE A 4 -11.63 0.17 -1.27
N LEU A 5 -11.93 0.59 -0.04
CA LEU A 5 -11.26 1.73 0.60
C LEU A 5 -9.79 1.42 0.90
N THR A 6 -9.47 0.22 1.39
CA THR A 6 -8.09 -0.22 1.63
C THR A 6 -7.25 -0.18 0.34
N PHE A 7 -7.84 -0.54 -0.80
CA PHE A 7 -7.17 -0.46 -2.10
C PHE A 7 -6.87 0.99 -2.51
N ILE A 8 -7.85 1.89 -2.38
CA ILE A 8 -7.69 3.32 -2.67
C ILE A 8 -6.61 3.93 -1.77
N TRP A 9 -6.65 3.65 -0.46
CA TRP A 9 -5.65 4.14 0.49
C TRP A 9 -4.27 3.56 0.24
N SER A 10 -4.17 2.29 -0.16
CA SER A 10 -2.90 1.64 -0.47
C SER A 10 -2.18 2.30 -1.66
N ILE A 11 -2.93 2.69 -2.70
CA ILE A 11 -2.38 3.43 -3.85
C ILE A 11 -1.91 4.83 -3.43
N LEU A 12 -2.74 5.55 -2.68
CA LEU A 12 -2.46 6.93 -2.28
C LEU A 12 -1.23 7.01 -1.36
N LEU A 13 -1.17 6.13 -0.36
CA LEU A 13 -0.03 6.00 0.55
C LEU A 13 1.25 5.58 -0.18
N SER A 14 1.17 4.57 -1.04
CA SER A 14 2.36 4.11 -1.78
C SER A 14 2.90 5.15 -2.75
N SER A 15 2.01 5.94 -3.39
CA SER A 15 2.45 7.06 -4.24
C SER A 15 3.17 8.15 -3.43
N THR A 16 2.70 8.42 -2.21
CA THR A 16 3.31 9.41 -1.30
C THR A 16 4.67 8.92 -0.80
N VAL A 17 4.78 7.63 -0.46
CA VAL A 17 6.06 7.02 -0.06
C VAL A 17 7.08 7.10 -1.18
N VAL A 18 6.72 6.71 -2.40
CA VAL A 18 7.65 6.81 -3.54
C VAL A 18 8.00 8.25 -3.89
N TYR A 19 7.06 9.19 -3.75
CA TYR A 19 7.36 10.61 -3.88
C TYR A 19 8.40 11.08 -2.86
N VAL A 20 8.24 10.75 -1.58
CA VAL A 20 9.21 11.12 -0.53
C VAL A 20 10.57 10.48 -0.80
N VAL A 21 10.61 9.18 -1.07
CA VAL A 21 11.86 8.45 -1.34
C VAL A 21 12.58 8.98 -2.59
N SER A 22 11.83 9.30 -3.65
CA SER A 22 12.41 9.88 -4.88
C SER A 22 13.01 11.26 -4.60
N ASN A 23 12.34 12.09 -3.80
CA ASN A 23 12.88 13.38 -3.37
C ASN A 23 14.10 13.23 -2.46
N MET A 24 14.12 12.24 -1.56
CA MET A 24 15.30 11.93 -0.72
C MET A 24 16.49 11.47 -1.54
N ALA A 25 16.25 10.73 -2.62
CA ALA A 25 17.28 10.25 -3.52
C ALA A 25 17.71 11.30 -4.58
N ALA A 26 17.03 12.44 -4.65
CA ALA A 26 17.15 13.44 -5.73
C ALA A 26 16.94 12.84 -7.14
N ILE A 27 16.06 11.83 -7.25
CA ILE A 27 15.71 11.14 -8.50
C ILE A 27 14.31 11.56 -8.93
N SER A 28 14.03 11.55 -10.23
CA SER A 28 12.68 11.79 -10.75
C SER A 28 11.67 10.76 -10.24
N PHE A 29 10.46 11.21 -9.96
CA PHE A 29 9.37 10.34 -9.51
C PHE A 29 9.10 9.22 -10.52
N ASN A 30 9.21 7.97 -10.06
CA ASN A 30 8.95 6.80 -10.87
C ASN A 30 7.58 6.19 -10.52
N PHE A 31 6.61 6.38 -11.42
CA PHE A 31 5.25 5.86 -11.23
C PHE A 31 5.19 4.32 -11.25
N ASN A 32 6.05 3.65 -12.00
CA ASN A 32 6.13 2.17 -11.98
C ASN A 32 6.56 1.66 -10.61
N ALA A 33 7.53 2.32 -9.97
CA ALA A 33 7.95 1.96 -8.60
C ALA A 33 6.81 2.15 -7.59
N ALA A 34 6.05 3.24 -7.72
CA ALA A 34 4.87 3.50 -6.88
C ALA A 34 3.77 2.43 -7.05
N LEU A 35 3.54 1.97 -8.28
CA LEU A 35 2.51 0.99 -8.60
C LEU A 35 2.90 -0.41 -8.07
N VAL A 36 4.15 -0.81 -8.23
CA VAL A 36 4.66 -2.08 -7.65
C VAL A 36 4.57 -2.06 -6.13
N LEU A 37 4.96 -0.95 -5.50
CA LEU A 37 4.85 -0.80 -4.04
C LEU A 37 3.39 -0.86 -3.58
N ALA A 38 2.47 -0.22 -4.29
CA ALA A 38 1.03 -0.25 -3.98
C ALA A 38 0.44 -1.66 -4.03
N VAL A 39 0.82 -2.47 -5.01
CA VAL A 39 0.37 -3.87 -5.12
C VAL A 39 0.89 -4.69 -3.95
N VAL A 40 2.18 -4.60 -3.64
CA VAL A 40 2.78 -5.31 -2.49
C VAL A 40 2.15 -4.89 -1.18
N PHE A 41 1.98 -3.58 -0.97
CA PHE A 41 1.36 -3.02 0.23
C PHE A 41 -0.09 -3.48 0.40
N THR A 42 -0.86 -3.51 -0.69
CA THR A 42 -2.25 -4.01 -0.68
C THR A 42 -2.30 -5.48 -0.24
N ILE A 43 -1.42 -6.33 -0.77
CA ILE A 43 -1.36 -7.75 -0.41
C ILE A 43 -1.06 -7.89 1.08
N VAL A 44 -0.03 -7.21 1.58
CA VAL A 44 0.35 -7.26 3.00
C VAL A 44 -0.80 -6.80 3.91
N VAL A 45 -1.44 -5.69 3.59
CA VAL A 45 -2.55 -5.14 4.39
C VAL A 45 -3.78 -6.04 4.33
N SER A 46 -4.07 -6.68 3.18
CA SER A 46 -5.18 -7.63 3.06
C SER A 46 -4.98 -8.88 3.92
N ILE A 47 -3.76 -9.42 3.96
CA ILE A 47 -3.40 -10.57 4.80
C ILE A 47 -3.46 -10.19 6.29
N LEU A 48 -2.97 -9.01 6.65
CA LEU A 48 -3.06 -8.51 8.03
C LEU A 48 -4.51 -8.29 8.46
N GLY A 49 -5.33 -7.70 7.59
CA GLY A 49 -6.71 -7.35 7.88
C GLY A 49 -7.66 -8.56 7.99
N ASP A 50 -7.59 -9.48 7.03
CA ASP A 50 -8.51 -10.62 6.97
C ASP A 50 -7.91 -11.92 7.54
N GLY A 51 -6.58 -12.04 7.66
CA GLY A 51 -5.91 -13.27 8.11
C GLY A 51 -5.41 -13.25 9.56
N ILE A 52 -4.90 -12.12 10.06
CA ILE A 52 -4.32 -12.03 11.42
C ILE A 52 -5.28 -11.39 12.43
N LEU A 53 -6.03 -10.37 12.00
CA LEU A 53 -6.86 -9.56 12.90
C LEU A 53 -8.34 -9.97 12.92
N THR A 54 -8.77 -10.88 12.05
CA THR A 54 -10.10 -11.47 12.14
C THR A 54 -10.01 -12.67 13.09
N GLU A 55 -10.26 -12.38 14.35
CA GLU A 55 -10.49 -13.36 15.39
C GLU A 55 -11.83 -14.07 15.09
N ASP A 56 -11.76 -15.23 14.42
CA ASP A 56 -12.78 -16.25 14.56
C ASP A 56 -12.69 -16.81 15.99
N THR A 57 -13.15 -16.04 16.98
CA THR A 57 -13.56 -16.58 18.28
C THR A 57 -14.80 -17.43 18.05
N ILE A 58 -14.57 -18.71 17.81
CA ILE A 58 -15.54 -19.81 17.99
C ILE A 58 -15.96 -19.86 19.47
#